data_AF-A0A7S4M1N8-F1
#
_entry.id   AF-A0A7S4M1N8-F1
#
_cell.length_a   1.000
_cell.length_b   1.000
_cell.length_c   1.000
_cell.angle_alpha   90.00
_cell.angle_beta   90.00
_cell.angle_gamma   90.00
#
_symmetry.space_group_name_H-M   'P 1'
#
loop_
_entity.id
_entity.type
_entity.pdbx_description
1 polymer ?
#
loop_
_entity_poly.entity_id
_entity_poly.type
_entity_poly.pdbx_seq_one_letter_code
_entity_poly.pdbx_strand_id
1 'polypeptide(L)'
;MPMREQLYVAAAAYATWFASTLHHKDSISDWGSEKLAALISAALRRGGQALGIDSKMVLDGIEPEEFQRLRPVVMTILPHGAFMLGSLCLHLGRMRHDERVRPLRALAAGASVLLHIPGLRELLLLVGVRDANSATVDAAVTSGRSVVLNPGGVWEQVNTSHEREALYVQPSLGFIRLALRHGTPLLPMYGFGETQLWRTHGAFLKHRQWAAEHLRVGLPLVSGRLGTILPLALPYGHTLVVGKPIDVGPPNPSPSDADVQRVFELWSAEVHRIFDAHKHECLPPEVAAQGLTIEIRAARDASTSTEPPRSRL
;
A
#
# COMPACT_ATOMS: atom_id res chain seq x y z
N MET A 1 21.23 37.19 -17.23
CA MET A 1 21.01 35.87 -17.85
C MET A 1 19.63 35.86 -18.51
N PRO A 2 19.50 35.46 -19.78
CA PRO A 2 18.21 35.19 -20.40
C PRO A 2 17.44 34.08 -19.65
N MET A 3 16.11 34.19 -19.60
CA MET A 3 15.19 33.28 -18.90
C MET A 3 15.45 31.80 -19.18
N ARG A 4 15.86 31.46 -20.40
CA ARG A 4 16.19 30.09 -20.82
C ARG A 4 17.41 29.53 -20.10
N GLU A 5 18.44 30.33 -19.86
CA GLU A 5 19.63 29.91 -19.11
C GLU A 5 19.31 29.68 -17.62
N GLN A 6 18.45 30.52 -17.04
CA GLN A 6 18.00 30.35 -15.65
C GLN A 6 17.22 29.03 -15.48
N LEU A 7 16.37 28.67 -16.44
CA LEU A 7 15.66 27.39 -16.44
C LEU A 7 16.60 26.20 -16.54
N TYR A 8 17.64 26.27 -17.38
CA TYR A 8 18.64 25.19 -17.47
C TYR A 8 19.44 25.04 -16.17
N VAL A 9 19.87 26.14 -15.56
CA VAL A 9 20.58 26.12 -14.28
C VAL A 9 19.68 25.53 -13.19
N ALA A 10 18.41 25.93 -13.12
CA ALA A 10 17.47 25.39 -12.16
C ALA A 10 17.21 23.89 -12.36
N ALA A 11 17.03 23.45 -13.61
CA ALA A 11 16.84 22.04 -13.94
C ALA A 11 18.07 21.20 -13.61
N ALA A 12 19.28 21.69 -13.91
CA ALA A 12 20.53 21.01 -13.59
C ALA A 12 20.77 20.93 -12.07
N ALA A 13 20.49 22.02 -11.34
CA ALA A 13 20.56 22.05 -9.88
C ALA A 13 19.58 21.05 -9.26
N TYR A 14 18.33 21.01 -9.75
CA TYR A 14 17.33 20.05 -9.29
C TYR A 14 17.71 18.62 -9.62
N ALA A 15 18.20 18.32 -10.84
CA ALA A 15 18.64 16.98 -11.22
C ALA A 15 19.81 16.50 -10.33
N THR A 16 20.75 17.39 -10.02
CA THR A 16 21.89 17.09 -9.13
C THR A 16 21.41 16.81 -7.71
N TRP A 17 20.53 17.66 -7.18
CA TRP A 17 19.91 17.46 -5.86
C TRP A 17 19.08 16.17 -5.82
N PHE A 18 18.32 15.89 -6.88
CA PHE A 18 17.51 14.68 -7.00
C PHE A 18 18.41 13.45 -6.94
N ALA A 19 19.48 13.41 -7.74
CA ALA A 19 20.43 12.30 -7.73
C ALA A 19 21.11 12.12 -6.35
N SER A 20 21.54 13.21 -5.71
CA SER A 20 22.22 13.13 -4.40
C SER A 20 21.31 12.67 -3.26
N THR A 21 20.00 12.90 -3.37
CA THR A 21 19.00 12.55 -2.36
C THR A 21 18.28 11.22 -2.63
N LEU A 22 18.64 10.51 -3.70
CA LEU A 22 17.94 9.27 -4.10
C LEU A 22 18.03 8.17 -3.04
N HIS A 23 19.11 8.12 -2.27
CA HIS A 23 19.33 7.16 -1.19
C HIS A 23 18.27 7.23 -0.07
N HIS A 24 17.55 8.35 0.08
CA HIS A 24 16.49 8.48 1.08
C HIS A 24 15.30 7.53 0.84
N LYS A 25 15.16 6.98 -0.37
CA LYS A 25 14.15 5.96 -0.67
C LYS A 25 14.29 4.70 0.19
N ASP A 26 15.50 4.39 0.63
CA ASP A 26 15.83 3.22 1.44
C ASP A 26 16.04 3.58 2.92
N SER A 27 15.96 4.87 3.29
CA SER A 27 16.18 5.34 4.67
C SER A 27 14.95 5.12 5.55
N ILE A 28 15.16 4.65 6.77
CA ILE A 28 14.11 4.55 7.80
C ILE A 28 13.85 5.87 8.54
N SER A 29 14.65 6.91 8.30
CA SER A 29 14.43 8.23 8.91
C SER A 29 13.27 8.96 8.25
N ASP A 30 12.60 9.85 8.99
CA ASP A 30 11.59 10.72 8.38
C ASP A 30 12.24 11.72 7.41
N TRP A 31 11.55 11.98 6.30
CA TRP A 31 12.03 12.86 5.23
C TRP A 31 11.16 14.10 5.16
N GLY A 32 11.79 15.28 5.10
CA GLY A 32 11.11 16.57 5.02
C GLY A 32 10.48 17.03 6.34
N SER A 33 9.86 18.21 6.29
CA SER A 33 9.22 18.85 7.46
C SER A 33 7.86 18.21 7.77
N GLU A 34 7.61 17.89 9.04
CA GLU A 34 6.30 17.41 9.50
C GLU A 34 5.18 18.41 9.19
N LYS A 35 5.44 19.71 9.32
CA LYS A 35 4.45 20.77 9.00
C LYS A 35 4.08 20.77 7.53
N LEU A 36 5.09 20.64 6.65
CA LEU A 36 4.88 20.60 5.21
C LEU A 36 4.12 19.33 4.81
N ALA A 37 4.50 18.20 5.41
CA ALA A 37 3.84 16.92 5.21
C ALA A 37 2.37 16.94 5.66
N ALA A 38 2.08 17.57 6.80
CA ALA A 38 0.72 17.79 7.28
C ALA A 38 -0.11 18.70 6.35
N LEU A 39 0.49 19.79 5.87
CA LEU A 39 -0.15 20.71 4.92
C LEU A 39 -0.48 20.00 3.60
N ILE A 40 0.48 19.29 3.02
CA ILE A 40 0.30 18.55 1.77
C ILE A 40 -0.74 17.44 1.95
N SER A 41 -0.69 16.70 3.05
CA SER A 41 -1.70 15.68 3.35
C SER A 41 -3.10 16.28 3.50
N ALA A 42 -3.23 17.47 4.11
CA ALA A 42 -4.50 18.17 4.19
C ALA A 42 -5.00 18.66 2.82
N ALA A 43 -4.09 19.15 1.97
CA ALA A 43 -4.40 19.56 0.61
C ALA A 43 -4.84 18.37 -0.26
N LEU A 44 -4.14 17.24 -0.20
CA LEU A 44 -4.53 16.00 -0.89
C LEU A 44 -5.90 15.50 -0.44
N ARG A 45 -6.18 15.52 0.87
CA ARG A 45 -7.50 15.15 1.39
C ARG A 45 -8.61 16.06 0.89
N ARG A 46 -8.43 17.38 0.98
CA ARG A 46 -9.41 18.36 0.48
C ARG A 46 -9.60 18.25 -1.03
N GLY A 47 -8.52 18.01 -1.78
CA GLY A 47 -8.56 17.76 -3.22
C GLY A 47 -9.37 16.49 -3.54
N GLY A 48 -9.11 15.39 -2.84
CA GLY A 48 -9.88 14.15 -2.95
C GLY A 48 -11.37 14.37 -2.66
N GLN A 49 -11.71 15.07 -1.58
CA GLN A 49 -13.09 15.41 -1.23
C GLN A 49 -13.78 16.27 -2.30
N ALA A 50 -13.08 17.26 -2.85
CA ALA A 50 -13.59 18.07 -3.97
C ALA A 50 -13.84 17.22 -5.23
N LEU A 51 -13.08 16.14 -5.40
CA LEU A 51 -13.27 15.13 -6.43
C LEU A 51 -14.28 14.03 -6.04
N GLY A 52 -15.02 14.21 -4.93
CA GLY A 52 -16.05 13.31 -4.43
C GLY A 52 -15.52 12.00 -3.84
N ILE A 53 -14.24 11.94 -3.47
CA ILE A 53 -13.67 10.86 -2.67
C ILE A 53 -13.87 11.24 -1.20
N ASP A 54 -14.94 10.74 -0.59
CA ASP A 54 -15.09 10.81 0.86
C ASP A 54 -14.36 9.63 1.49
N SER A 55 -13.66 9.85 2.60
CA SER A 55 -12.90 8.77 3.23
C SER A 55 -12.88 8.82 4.73
N LYS A 56 -13.19 7.67 5.33
CA LYS A 56 -13.19 7.46 6.78
C LYS A 56 -12.33 6.26 7.14
N MET A 57 -11.81 6.28 8.36
CA MET A 57 -11.12 5.14 8.97
C MET A 57 -11.96 4.66 10.14
N VAL A 58 -12.22 3.36 10.20
CA VAL A 58 -13.04 2.70 11.22
C VAL A 58 -12.15 1.69 11.93
N LEU A 59 -12.17 1.70 13.26
CA LEU A 59 -11.52 0.64 14.05
C LEU A 59 -12.58 -0.41 14.35
N ASP A 60 -12.34 -1.66 13.93
CA ASP A 60 -13.22 -2.80 14.12
C ASP A 60 -12.45 -3.95 14.76
N GLY A 61 -12.57 -4.05 16.08
CA GLY A 61 -11.93 -5.10 16.87
C GLY A 61 -10.64 -4.67 17.57
N ILE A 62 -10.33 -3.37 17.58
CA ILE A 62 -9.26 -2.80 18.39
C ILE A 62 -9.69 -1.46 18.97
N GLU A 63 -9.46 -1.27 20.27
CA GLU A 63 -9.76 0.00 20.93
C GLU A 63 -8.76 1.09 20.50
N PRO A 64 -9.17 2.37 20.40
CA PRO A 64 -8.30 3.46 19.95
C PRO A 64 -6.98 3.56 20.73
N GLU A 65 -7.02 3.36 22.05
CA GLU A 65 -5.84 3.44 22.91
C GLU A 65 -4.89 2.25 22.70
N GLU A 66 -5.44 1.07 22.42
CA GLU A 66 -4.65 -0.11 22.09
C GLU A 66 -3.98 0.06 20.72
N PHE A 67 -4.74 0.51 19.72
CA PHE A 67 -4.23 0.80 18.39
C PHE A 67 -3.07 1.80 18.42
N GLN A 68 -3.17 2.86 19.21
CA GLN A 68 -2.09 3.85 19.37
C GLN A 68 -0.81 3.28 20.00
N ARG A 69 -0.90 2.17 20.75
CA ARG A 69 0.23 1.51 21.40
C ARG A 69 0.78 0.33 20.60
N LEU A 70 0.10 -0.09 19.54
CA LEU A 70 0.44 -1.25 18.73
C LEU A 70 1.65 -0.96 17.82
N ARG A 71 2.85 -0.85 18.41
CA ARG A 71 4.10 -0.58 17.69
C ARG A 71 5.30 -1.39 18.24
N PRO A 72 6.20 -1.89 17.38
CA PRO A 72 6.02 -1.98 15.94
C PRO A 72 4.82 -2.89 15.60
N VAL A 73 4.24 -2.69 14.42
CA VAL A 73 3.19 -3.56 13.85
C VAL A 73 3.41 -3.69 12.35
N VAL A 74 3.19 -4.89 11.80
CA VAL A 74 3.14 -5.11 10.36
C VAL A 74 1.70 -4.98 9.92
N MET A 75 1.36 -3.91 9.22
CA MET A 75 0.02 -3.65 8.75
C MET A 75 -0.11 -4.05 7.29
N THR A 76 -1.23 -4.66 6.91
CA THR A 76 -1.55 -4.95 5.51
C THR A 76 -2.76 -4.14 5.08
N ILE A 77 -2.63 -3.31 4.04
CA ILE A 77 -3.78 -2.63 3.43
C ILE A 77 -4.16 -3.35 2.15
N LEU A 78 -5.42 -3.77 2.06
CA LEU A 78 -5.98 -4.42 0.89
C LEU A 78 -7.40 -3.93 0.62
N PRO A 79 -7.92 -4.07 -0.60
CA PRO A 79 -7.19 -4.34 -1.83
C PRO A 79 -6.28 -3.16 -2.23
N HIS A 80 -5.22 -3.41 -3.02
CA HIS A 80 -4.36 -2.36 -3.56
C HIS A 80 -5.10 -1.38 -4.50
N GLY A 81 -6.11 -1.86 -5.23
CA GLY A 81 -6.79 -1.07 -6.26
C GLY A 81 -5.84 -0.63 -7.39
N ALA A 82 -6.32 0.25 -8.28
CA ALA A 82 -5.52 0.71 -9.42
C ALA A 82 -4.34 1.60 -9.02
N PHE A 83 -4.53 2.51 -8.06
CA PHE A 83 -3.49 3.46 -7.65
C PHE A 83 -3.29 3.51 -6.13
N MET A 84 -4.03 2.70 -5.36
CA MET A 84 -4.05 2.73 -3.89
C MET A 84 -4.26 4.15 -3.32
N LEU A 85 -4.99 5.00 -4.04
CA LEU A 85 -5.01 6.44 -3.77
C LEU A 85 -5.79 6.74 -2.49
N GLY A 86 -6.87 5.99 -2.22
CA GLY A 86 -7.66 6.16 -1.00
C GLY A 86 -6.79 5.91 0.22
N SER A 87 -6.15 4.75 0.24
CA SER A 87 -5.26 4.38 1.33
C SER A 87 -3.97 5.22 1.41
N LEU A 88 -3.34 5.56 0.29
CA LEU A 88 -2.10 6.35 0.25
C LEU A 88 -2.32 7.83 0.59
N CYS A 89 -3.18 8.52 -0.15
CA CYS A 89 -3.32 9.96 -0.01
C CYS A 89 -4.20 10.36 1.18
N LEU A 90 -5.17 9.51 1.56
CA LEU A 90 -6.17 9.88 2.56
C LEU A 90 -5.88 9.25 3.92
N HIS A 91 -5.20 8.10 3.98
CA HIS A 91 -4.93 7.41 5.24
C HIS A 91 -3.45 7.35 5.63
N LEU A 92 -2.52 7.02 4.73
CA LEU A 92 -1.09 7.00 5.08
C LEU A 92 -0.58 8.39 5.51
N GLY A 93 -1.03 9.46 4.84
CA GLY A 93 -0.78 10.83 5.32
C GLY A 93 -1.37 11.10 6.71
N ARG A 94 -2.49 10.47 7.10
CA ARG A 94 -3.02 10.56 8.47
C ARG A 94 -2.16 9.80 9.45
N MET A 95 -1.71 8.59 9.11
CA MET A 95 -0.78 7.80 9.94
C MET A 95 0.49 8.57 10.31
N ARG A 96 0.86 9.59 9.54
CA ARG A 96 2.00 10.46 9.83
C ARG A 96 1.67 11.74 10.59
N HIS A 97 0.45 12.29 10.45
CA HIS A 97 0.12 13.65 10.93
C HIS A 97 -1.05 13.76 11.89
N ASP A 98 -1.96 12.79 11.90
CA ASP A 98 -3.09 12.76 12.81
C ASP A 98 -2.61 12.20 14.14
N GLU A 99 -2.72 12.98 15.22
CA GLU A 99 -2.23 12.61 16.55
C GLU A 99 -2.81 11.29 17.07
N ARG A 100 -3.98 10.88 16.57
CA ARG A 100 -4.62 9.61 16.95
C ARG A 100 -3.94 8.38 16.36
N VAL A 101 -3.13 8.53 15.31
CA VAL A 101 -2.50 7.41 14.60
C VAL A 101 -1.00 7.59 14.37
N ARG A 102 -0.51 8.84 14.47
CA ARG A 102 0.91 9.21 14.48
C ARG A 102 1.77 8.36 15.45
N PRO A 103 1.29 7.94 16.63
CA PRO A 103 2.05 7.08 17.53
C PRO A 103 2.56 5.76 16.91
N LEU A 104 1.90 5.25 15.87
CA LEU A 104 2.30 4.04 15.13
C LEU A 104 3.62 4.20 14.39
N ARG A 105 4.04 5.44 14.08
CA ARG A 105 5.30 5.76 13.37
C ARG A 105 5.48 4.95 12.07
N ALA A 106 4.38 4.72 11.36
CA ALA A 106 4.34 3.84 10.22
C ALA A 106 5.15 4.34 9.01
N LEU A 107 5.78 3.42 8.30
CA LEU A 107 6.32 3.62 6.94
C LEU A 107 5.56 2.74 5.96
N ALA A 108 5.21 3.28 4.81
CA ALA A 108 4.56 2.50 3.75
C ALA A 108 5.58 1.95 2.76
N ALA A 109 5.47 0.69 2.39
CA ALA A 109 6.29 0.07 1.36
C ALA A 109 5.69 0.35 -0.02
N GLY A 110 6.36 1.15 -0.84
CA GLY A 110 5.94 1.53 -2.18
C GLY A 110 6.84 0.98 -3.28
N ALA A 111 6.30 0.91 -4.51
CA ALA A 111 7.04 0.43 -5.66
C ALA A 111 8.26 1.34 -5.96
N SER A 112 9.44 0.72 -6.07
CA SER A 112 10.72 1.41 -6.29
C SER A 112 10.69 2.38 -7.49
N VAL A 113 10.00 2.01 -8.57
CA VAL A 113 9.87 2.85 -9.78
C VAL A 113 9.30 4.24 -9.48
N LEU A 114 8.32 4.35 -8.56
CA LEU A 114 7.71 5.62 -8.20
C LEU A 114 8.68 6.55 -7.45
N LEU A 115 9.66 5.95 -6.76
CA LEU A 115 10.70 6.68 -6.02
C LEU A 115 11.87 7.13 -6.91
N HIS A 116 11.79 6.88 -8.22
CA HIS A 116 12.72 7.39 -9.22
C HIS A 116 12.10 8.48 -10.11
N ILE A 117 10.82 8.81 -9.91
CA ILE A 117 10.11 9.86 -10.66
C ILE A 117 10.26 11.20 -9.93
N PRO A 118 10.85 12.23 -10.56
CA PRO A 118 10.99 13.54 -9.93
C PRO A 118 9.63 14.21 -9.62
N GLY A 119 9.54 14.88 -8.49
CA GLY A 119 8.32 15.48 -7.94
C GLY A 119 7.45 14.45 -7.18
N LEU A 120 7.19 13.30 -7.79
CA LEU A 120 6.43 12.22 -7.15
C LEU A 120 7.21 11.60 -5.99
N ARG A 121 8.50 11.34 -6.16
CA ARG A 121 9.36 10.79 -5.10
C ARG A 121 9.29 11.64 -3.83
N GLU A 122 9.47 12.95 -3.94
CA GLU A 122 9.45 13.85 -2.79
C GLU A 122 8.10 13.79 -2.07
N LEU A 123 7.00 13.78 -2.83
CA LEU A 123 5.66 13.65 -2.28
C LEU A 123 5.50 12.34 -1.50
N LEU A 124 5.93 11.22 -2.07
CA LEU A 124 5.88 9.89 -1.45
C LEU A 124 6.76 9.81 -0.20
N LEU A 125 8.01 10.30 -0.26
CA LEU A 125 8.91 10.35 0.89
C LEU A 125 8.34 11.20 2.03
N LEU A 126 7.69 12.30 1.69
CA LEU A 126 7.07 13.25 2.62
C LEU A 126 5.83 12.68 3.32
N VAL A 127 5.11 11.72 2.71
CA VAL A 127 4.00 11.02 3.36
C VAL A 127 4.42 9.68 3.99
N GLY A 128 5.72 9.35 3.97
CA GLY A 128 6.28 8.21 4.70
C GLY A 128 6.43 6.93 3.87
N VAL A 129 6.38 7.02 2.54
CA VAL A 129 6.61 5.87 1.66
C VAL A 129 8.11 5.63 1.50
N ARG A 130 8.53 4.37 1.55
CA ARG A 130 9.88 3.88 1.30
C ARG A 130 9.87 2.75 0.29
N ASP A 131 11.03 2.42 -0.24
CA ASP A 131 11.17 1.33 -1.20
C ASP A 131 10.71 0.00 -0.57
N ALA A 132 9.83 -0.71 -1.26
CA ALA A 132 9.25 -1.98 -0.81
C ALA A 132 10.23 -3.18 -0.87
N ASN A 133 11.53 -2.92 -0.71
CA ASN A 133 12.52 -3.98 -0.64
C ASN A 133 12.61 -4.55 0.80
N SER A 134 12.98 -5.82 0.87
CA SER A 134 13.08 -6.57 2.12
C SER A 134 14.01 -5.93 3.15
N ALA A 135 15.16 -5.41 2.74
CA ALA A 135 16.13 -4.80 3.65
C ALA A 135 15.59 -3.53 4.31
N THR A 136 14.93 -2.64 3.55
CA THR A 136 14.36 -1.40 4.07
C THR A 136 13.21 -1.67 5.04
N VAL A 137 12.31 -2.60 4.69
CA VAL A 137 11.18 -2.96 5.56
C VAL A 137 11.65 -3.68 6.83
N ASP A 138 12.61 -4.61 6.71
CA ASP A 138 13.18 -5.31 7.85
C ASP A 138 13.93 -4.35 8.80
N ALA A 139 14.70 -3.41 8.25
CA ALA A 139 15.35 -2.35 9.03
C ALA A 139 14.33 -1.44 9.73
N ALA A 140 13.20 -1.14 9.09
CA ALA A 140 12.13 -0.34 9.69
C ALA A 140 11.55 -1.04 10.93
N VAL A 141 11.16 -2.31 10.81
CA VAL A 141 10.61 -3.09 11.93
C VAL A 141 11.66 -3.25 13.05
N THR A 142 12.91 -3.57 12.69
CA THR A 142 14.03 -3.67 13.64
C THR A 142 14.23 -2.38 14.44
N SER A 143 14.02 -1.21 13.83
CA SER A 143 14.12 0.10 14.50
C SER A 143 12.90 0.47 15.36
N GLY A 144 11.93 -0.44 15.51
CA GLY A 144 10.68 -0.21 16.22
C GLY A 144 9.67 0.64 15.46
N ARG A 145 9.79 0.75 14.14
CA ARG A 145 8.77 1.39 13.29
C ARG A 145 7.77 0.37 12.80
N SER A 146 6.51 0.78 12.74
CA SER A 146 5.48 0.00 12.05
C SER A 146 5.65 0.11 10.54
N VAL A 147 5.18 -0.89 9.81
CA VAL A 147 5.25 -0.91 8.35
C VAL A 147 3.88 -1.19 7.75
N VAL A 148 3.58 -0.59 6.61
CA VAL A 148 2.36 -0.83 5.84
C VAL A 148 2.74 -1.50 4.53
N LEU A 149 2.19 -2.68 4.29
CA LEU A 149 2.47 -3.53 3.13
C LEU A 149 1.19 -3.80 2.33
N ASN A 150 1.36 -4.06 1.04
CA ASN A 150 0.32 -4.61 0.18
C ASN A 150 0.71 -6.03 -0.21
N PRO A 151 0.12 -7.08 0.39
CA PRO A 151 0.46 -8.47 0.13
C PRO A 151 0.45 -8.88 -1.36
N GLY A 152 -0.43 -8.28 -2.16
CA GLY A 152 -0.55 -8.57 -3.59
C GLY A 152 0.30 -7.70 -4.52
N GLY A 153 0.77 -6.56 -4.03
CA GLY A 153 1.60 -5.60 -4.76
C GLY A 153 1.12 -5.31 -6.19
N VAL A 154 2.08 -5.22 -7.12
CA VAL A 154 1.82 -4.89 -8.53
C VAL A 154 0.89 -5.89 -9.23
N TRP A 155 0.88 -7.15 -8.79
CA TRP A 155 -0.01 -8.17 -9.37
C TRP A 155 -1.48 -7.87 -9.04
N GLU A 156 -1.76 -7.58 -7.78
CA GLU A 156 -3.10 -7.17 -7.35
C GLU A 156 -3.53 -5.87 -8.05
N GLN A 157 -2.63 -4.91 -8.19
CA GLN A 157 -2.89 -3.65 -8.92
C GLN A 157 -3.37 -3.88 -10.36
N VAL A 158 -2.76 -4.80 -11.10
CA VAL A 158 -3.13 -5.06 -12.50
C VAL A 158 -4.42 -5.90 -12.63
N ASN A 159 -4.69 -6.74 -11.64
CA ASN A 159 -5.86 -7.63 -11.59
C ASN A 159 -7.07 -7.02 -10.86
N THR A 160 -6.95 -5.80 -10.34
CA THR A 160 -8.04 -5.07 -9.71
C THR A 160 -9.25 -4.99 -10.64
N SER A 161 -10.44 -5.15 -10.06
CA SER A 161 -11.71 -5.05 -10.77
C SER A 161 -12.69 -4.19 -9.99
N HIS A 162 -13.34 -3.25 -10.64
CA HIS A 162 -14.42 -2.48 -10.03
C HIS A 162 -15.71 -3.31 -9.80
N GLU A 163 -15.81 -4.49 -10.41
CA GLU A 163 -17.01 -5.34 -10.39
C GLU A 163 -16.97 -6.44 -9.33
N ARG A 164 -15.83 -6.68 -8.68
CA ARG A 164 -15.66 -7.73 -7.66
C ARG A 164 -14.56 -7.40 -6.68
N GLU A 165 -14.62 -8.02 -5.51
CA GLU A 165 -13.57 -7.94 -4.48
C GLU A 165 -12.73 -9.22 -4.49
N ALA A 166 -11.48 -9.10 -4.92
CA ALA A 166 -10.52 -10.19 -4.98
C ALA A 166 -9.15 -9.71 -4.48
N LEU A 167 -8.62 -10.40 -3.48
CA LEU A 167 -7.29 -10.17 -2.94
C LEU A 167 -6.33 -11.18 -3.54
N TYR A 168 -5.15 -10.71 -3.90
CA TYR A 168 -4.07 -11.57 -4.35
C TYR A 168 -2.95 -11.51 -3.33
N VAL A 169 -2.40 -12.64 -2.96
CA VAL A 169 -1.23 -12.71 -2.07
C VAL A 169 -0.08 -13.41 -2.75
N GLN A 170 1.13 -12.93 -2.48
CA GLN A 170 2.34 -13.55 -3.00
C GLN A 170 2.58 -14.92 -2.35
N PRO A 171 3.01 -15.94 -3.11
CA PRO A 171 3.25 -17.29 -2.58
C PRO A 171 4.35 -17.34 -1.51
N SER A 172 5.24 -16.34 -1.45
CA SER A 172 6.26 -16.27 -0.41
C SER A 172 5.71 -15.91 0.97
N LEU A 173 4.52 -15.29 1.03
CA LEU A 173 3.91 -14.76 2.26
C LEU A 173 4.92 -13.95 3.08
N GLY A 174 5.69 -13.08 2.41
CA GLY A 174 6.84 -12.41 3.00
C GLY A 174 6.47 -11.46 4.13
N PHE A 175 5.29 -10.83 4.05
CA PHE A 175 4.71 -10.03 5.13
C PHE A 175 4.45 -10.84 6.42
N ILE A 176 4.02 -12.11 6.31
CA ILE A 176 3.82 -13.00 7.46
C ILE A 176 5.16 -13.45 8.03
N ARG A 177 6.09 -13.85 7.15
CA ARG A 177 7.45 -14.21 7.57
C ARG A 177 8.15 -13.05 8.27
N LEU A 178 7.92 -11.82 7.82
CA LEU A 178 8.42 -10.61 8.48
C LEU A 178 7.83 -10.47 9.89
N ALA A 179 6.51 -10.57 10.05
CA ALA A 179 5.85 -10.49 11.34
C ALA A 179 6.41 -11.55 12.32
N LEU A 180 6.49 -12.81 11.88
CA LEU A 180 7.05 -13.92 12.66
C LEU A 180 8.53 -13.70 13.04
N ARG A 181 9.38 -13.27 12.10
CA ARG A 181 10.81 -13.00 12.38
C ARG A 181 11.02 -11.99 13.50
N HIS A 182 10.17 -10.98 13.56
CA HIS A 182 10.26 -9.89 14.53
C HIS A 182 9.35 -10.08 15.74
N GLY A 183 8.56 -11.15 15.82
CA GLY A 183 7.55 -11.33 16.87
C GLY A 183 6.58 -10.16 16.97
N THR A 184 6.30 -9.54 15.82
CA THR A 184 5.54 -8.30 15.70
C THR A 184 4.12 -8.63 15.25
N PRO A 185 3.08 -8.07 15.88
CA PRO A 185 1.70 -8.33 15.47
C PRO A 185 1.45 -8.01 14.01
N LEU A 186 0.58 -8.80 13.38
CA LEU A 186 0.11 -8.57 12.03
C LEU A 186 -1.29 -7.95 12.07
N LEU A 187 -1.47 -6.79 11.43
CA LEU A 187 -2.71 -6.03 11.48
C LEU A 187 -3.35 -5.94 10.08
N PRO A 188 -4.40 -6.72 9.78
CA PRO A 188 -5.16 -6.58 8.55
C PRO A 188 -6.00 -5.30 8.55
N MET A 189 -5.95 -4.57 7.44
CA MET A 189 -6.77 -3.39 7.18
C MET A 189 -7.41 -3.51 5.79
N TYR A 190 -8.72 -3.28 5.71
CA TYR A 190 -9.50 -3.42 4.48
C TYR A 190 -10.03 -2.06 4.01
N GLY A 191 -9.65 -1.64 2.80
CA GLY A 191 -10.08 -0.41 2.13
C GLY A 191 -11.27 -0.67 1.21
N PHE A 192 -12.48 -0.63 1.75
CA PHE A 192 -13.69 -0.76 0.94
C PHE A 192 -13.81 0.41 -0.04
N GLY A 193 -14.26 0.10 -1.26
CA GLY A 193 -14.43 1.09 -2.33
C GLY A 193 -13.15 1.43 -3.09
N GLU A 194 -11.97 1.00 -2.64
CA GLU A 194 -10.69 1.28 -3.30
C GLU A 194 -10.65 0.74 -4.75
N THR A 195 -11.24 -0.44 -5.00
CA THR A 195 -11.32 -1.02 -6.36
C THR A 195 -12.39 -0.34 -7.23
N GLN A 196 -13.40 0.29 -6.63
CA GLN A 196 -14.49 1.01 -7.31
C GLN A 196 -14.15 2.48 -7.60
N LEU A 197 -13.03 3.01 -7.09
CA LEU A 197 -12.60 4.38 -7.37
C LEU A 197 -12.41 4.65 -8.88
N TRP A 198 -12.16 3.62 -9.68
CA TRP A 198 -12.13 3.73 -11.14
C TRP A 198 -12.79 2.54 -11.82
N ARG A 199 -13.31 2.76 -13.02
CA ARG A 199 -13.76 1.67 -13.90
C ARG A 199 -12.54 1.01 -14.53
N THR A 200 -12.37 -0.29 -14.28
CA THR A 200 -11.25 -1.10 -14.76
C THR A 200 -11.54 -1.68 -16.14
N HIS A 201 -10.52 -1.75 -17.01
CA HIS A 201 -10.62 -2.28 -18.37
C HIS A 201 -9.80 -3.56 -18.54
N GLY A 202 -10.40 -4.60 -19.13
CA GLY A 202 -9.76 -5.90 -19.38
C GLY A 202 -8.79 -5.93 -20.57
N ALA A 203 -8.68 -4.83 -21.32
CA ALA A 203 -7.83 -4.77 -22.51
C ALA A 203 -6.38 -5.16 -22.19
N PHE A 204 -5.78 -5.97 -23.08
CA PHE A 204 -4.39 -6.45 -22.98
C PHE A 204 -4.00 -7.06 -21.62
N LEU A 205 -4.94 -7.59 -20.83
CA LEU A 205 -4.69 -8.05 -19.46
C LEU A 205 -3.51 -9.03 -19.37
N LYS A 206 -3.40 -9.99 -20.30
CA LYS A 206 -2.28 -10.93 -20.35
C LYS A 206 -0.91 -10.25 -20.50
N HIS A 207 -0.81 -9.21 -21.33
CA HIS A 207 0.44 -8.45 -21.52
C HIS A 207 0.77 -7.62 -20.28
N ARG A 208 -0.25 -7.06 -19.64
CA ARG A 208 -0.10 -6.29 -18.39
C ARG A 208 0.30 -7.18 -17.23
N GLN A 209 -0.31 -8.36 -17.11
CA GLN A 209 0.09 -9.39 -16.16
C GLN A 209 1.53 -9.84 -16.40
N TRP A 210 1.91 -10.06 -17.67
CA TRP A 210 3.28 -10.38 -18.04
C TRP A 210 4.25 -9.27 -17.61
N ALA A 211 3.92 -7.99 -17.82
CA ALA A 211 4.76 -6.86 -17.41
C ALA A 211 4.83 -6.69 -15.88
N ALA A 212 3.70 -6.85 -15.18
CA ALA A 212 3.66 -6.87 -13.71
C ALA A 212 4.54 -7.98 -13.16
N GLU A 213 4.51 -9.14 -13.81
CA GLU A 213 5.30 -10.29 -13.43
C GLU A 213 6.79 -10.08 -13.73
N HIS A 214 7.17 -9.79 -14.98
CA HIS A 214 8.57 -9.82 -15.40
C HIS A 214 9.30 -8.49 -15.16
N LEU A 215 8.59 -7.36 -15.24
CA LEU A 215 9.18 -6.02 -15.15
C LEU A 215 8.85 -5.32 -13.84
N ARG A 216 7.94 -5.87 -13.02
CA ARG A 216 7.38 -5.22 -11.81
C ARG A 216 6.74 -3.86 -12.12
N VAL A 217 6.19 -3.72 -13.33
CA VAL A 217 5.53 -2.49 -13.78
C VAL A 217 4.02 -2.69 -13.73
N GLY A 218 3.35 -1.90 -12.90
CA GLY A 218 1.89 -1.88 -12.82
C GLY A 218 1.31 -0.91 -13.83
N LEU A 219 0.60 -1.44 -14.82
CA LEU A 219 -0.12 -0.64 -15.83
C LEU A 219 -1.62 -0.88 -15.67
N PRO A 220 -2.28 -0.34 -14.65
CA PRO A 220 -3.74 -0.41 -14.56
C PRO A 220 -4.35 0.36 -15.74
N LEU A 221 -5.28 -0.27 -16.46
CA LEU A 221 -6.08 0.42 -17.48
C LEU A 221 -7.41 0.77 -16.87
N VAL A 222 -7.62 2.05 -16.61
CA VAL A 222 -8.80 2.55 -15.92
C VAL A 222 -9.36 3.79 -16.59
N SER A 223 -10.65 4.03 -16.41
CA SER A 223 -11.31 5.30 -16.76
C SER A 223 -11.94 5.92 -15.53
N GLY A 224 -11.73 7.21 -15.36
CA GLY A 224 -12.35 8.02 -14.31
C GLY A 224 -13.70 8.59 -14.74
N ARG A 225 -14.10 9.69 -14.09
CA ARG A 225 -15.31 10.45 -14.46
C ARG A 225 -15.28 10.86 -15.94
N LEU A 226 -16.48 10.90 -16.53
CA LEU A 226 -16.72 11.32 -17.92
C LEU A 226 -15.96 10.47 -18.97
N GLY A 227 -15.54 9.25 -18.62
CA GLY A 227 -14.78 8.38 -19.53
C GLY A 227 -13.35 8.87 -19.81
N THR A 228 -12.86 9.85 -19.04
CA THR A 228 -11.51 10.37 -19.22
C THR A 228 -10.46 9.38 -18.69
N ILE A 229 -9.30 9.36 -19.36
CA ILE A 229 -8.08 8.64 -18.91
C ILE A 229 -7.44 9.36 -17.70
N LEU A 230 -7.89 10.60 -17.41
CA LEU A 230 -7.47 11.33 -16.22
C LEU A 230 -7.97 10.61 -14.96
N PRO A 231 -7.16 10.53 -13.89
CA PRO A 231 -7.45 9.76 -12.68
C PRO A 231 -8.47 10.47 -11.77
N LEU A 232 -9.49 11.11 -12.33
CA LEU A 232 -10.61 11.63 -11.55
C LEU A 232 -11.44 10.45 -11.06
N ALA A 233 -11.28 10.11 -9.79
CA ALA A 233 -12.00 9.00 -9.18
C ALA A 233 -13.51 9.16 -9.33
N LEU A 234 -14.20 8.03 -9.47
CA LEU A 234 -15.64 7.96 -9.38
C LEU A 234 -16.09 8.41 -7.96
N PRO A 235 -17.29 8.99 -7.80
CA PRO A 235 -17.83 9.41 -6.50
C PRO A 235 -18.16 8.20 -5.63
N TYR A 236 -17.14 7.48 -5.19
CA TYR A 236 -17.26 6.31 -4.35
C TYR A 236 -16.65 6.61 -2.98
N GLY A 237 -17.38 6.25 -1.92
CA GLY A 237 -16.87 6.37 -0.55
C GLY A 237 -15.76 5.34 -0.33
N HIS A 238 -14.66 5.76 0.28
CA HIS A 238 -13.57 4.87 0.65
C HIS A 238 -13.51 4.71 2.18
N THR A 239 -13.72 3.49 2.67
CA THR A 239 -13.69 3.21 4.11
C THR A 239 -12.55 2.25 4.40
N LEU A 240 -11.54 2.72 5.15
CA LEU A 240 -10.48 1.86 5.67
C LEU A 240 -10.89 1.31 7.03
N VAL A 241 -11.21 0.02 7.08
CA VAL A 241 -11.50 -0.69 8.32
C VAL A 241 -10.21 -1.32 8.84
N VAL A 242 -9.86 -1.02 10.08
CA VAL A 242 -8.73 -1.61 10.81
C VAL A 242 -9.25 -2.79 11.61
N GLY A 243 -8.72 -3.99 11.35
CA GLY A 243 -9.11 -5.21 12.03
C GLY A 243 -8.46 -5.42 13.39
N LYS A 244 -8.58 -6.65 13.87
CA LYS A 244 -7.91 -7.14 15.08
C LYS A 244 -6.42 -7.41 14.82
N PRO A 245 -5.53 -7.05 15.75
CA PRO A 245 -4.15 -7.47 15.68
C PRO A 245 -4.04 -8.99 15.87
N ILE A 246 -3.24 -9.62 15.01
CA ILE A 246 -2.95 -11.05 15.06
C ILE A 246 -1.62 -11.21 15.78
N ASP A 247 -1.67 -11.84 16.95
CA ASP A 247 -0.47 -12.22 17.68
C ASP A 247 0.23 -13.40 16.97
N VAL A 248 1.50 -13.18 16.65
CA VAL A 248 2.35 -14.16 15.97
C VAL A 248 3.26 -14.91 16.94
N GLY A 249 3.24 -14.54 18.23
CA GLY A 249 4.11 -15.07 19.27
C GLY A 249 5.49 -14.40 19.33
N PRO A 250 6.44 -14.98 20.09
CA PRO A 250 7.79 -14.42 20.21
C PRO A 250 8.54 -14.46 18.86
N PRO A 251 9.58 -13.62 18.70
CA PRO A 251 10.40 -13.59 17.48
C PRO A 251 10.93 -14.97 17.10
N ASN A 252 10.69 -15.37 15.85
CA ASN A 252 11.18 -16.61 15.26
C ASN A 252 12.02 -16.31 14.01
N PRO A 253 13.36 -16.25 14.11
CA PRO A 253 14.25 -15.90 13.00
C PRO A 253 14.12 -16.80 11.75
N SER A 254 13.64 -18.03 11.92
CA SER A 254 13.49 -19.01 10.84
C SER A 254 12.11 -19.67 10.91
N PRO A 255 11.04 -18.93 10.56
CA PRO A 255 9.67 -19.43 10.68
C PRO A 255 9.44 -20.63 9.76
N SER A 256 8.87 -21.69 10.31
CA SER A 256 8.50 -22.87 9.53
C SER A 256 7.33 -22.55 8.59
N ASP A 257 7.17 -23.32 7.51
CA ASP A 257 6.03 -23.12 6.62
C ASP A 257 4.69 -23.41 7.31
N ALA A 258 4.68 -24.30 8.33
CA ALA A 258 3.52 -24.53 9.16
C ALA A 258 3.16 -23.31 10.02
N ASP A 259 4.14 -22.61 10.59
CA ASP A 259 3.90 -21.36 11.33
C ASP A 259 3.35 -20.27 10.42
N VAL A 260 3.92 -20.14 9.22
CA VAL A 260 3.48 -19.16 8.22
C VAL A 260 2.05 -19.47 7.77
N GLN A 261 1.73 -20.73 7.51
CA GLN A 261 0.39 -21.15 7.11
C GLN A 261 -0.64 -20.91 8.22
N ARG A 262 -0.31 -21.24 9.47
CA ARG A 262 -1.18 -20.95 10.63
C ARG A 262 -1.50 -19.47 10.74
N VAL A 263 -0.49 -18.60 10.64
CA VAL A 263 -0.72 -17.14 10.71
C VAL A 263 -1.49 -16.64 9.48
N PHE A 264 -1.26 -17.24 8.30
CA PHE A 264 -2.02 -16.92 7.10
C PHE A 264 -3.52 -17.23 7.27
N GLU A 265 -3.86 -18.37 7.86
CA GLU A 265 -5.25 -18.74 8.13
C GLU A 265 -5.92 -17.77 9.10
N LEU A 266 -5.23 -17.37 10.18
CA LEU A 266 -5.73 -16.34 11.11
C LEU A 266 -5.94 -15.00 10.41
N TRP A 267 -4.99 -14.60 9.55
CA TRP A 267 -5.07 -13.38 8.77
C TRP A 267 -6.21 -13.40 7.77
N SER A 268 -6.38 -14.48 7.01
CA SER A 268 -7.48 -14.65 6.07
C SER A 268 -8.83 -14.65 6.79
N ALA A 269 -8.93 -15.33 7.93
CA ALA A 269 -10.16 -15.35 8.73
C ALA A 269 -10.54 -13.94 9.21
N GLU A 270 -9.57 -13.15 9.68
CA GLU A 270 -9.84 -11.78 10.12
C GLU A 270 -10.20 -10.85 8.95
N VAL A 271 -9.54 -11.00 7.81
CA VAL A 271 -9.90 -10.26 6.58
C VAL A 271 -11.33 -10.58 6.15
N HIS A 272 -11.72 -11.86 6.15
CA HIS A 272 -13.11 -12.26 5.85
C HIS A 272 -14.11 -11.72 6.88
N ARG A 273 -13.75 -11.72 8.17
CA ARG A 273 -14.61 -11.15 9.23
C ARG A 273 -14.89 -9.66 8.97
N ILE A 274 -13.86 -8.88 8.69
CA ILE A 274 -14.00 -7.45 8.35
C ILE A 274 -14.86 -7.29 7.10
N PHE A 275 -14.57 -8.07 6.06
CA PHE A 275 -15.32 -8.02 4.81
C PHE A 275 -16.82 -8.26 5.05
N ASP A 276 -17.17 -9.36 5.72
CA ASP A 276 -18.55 -9.75 5.93
C ASP A 276 -19.32 -8.77 6.83
N ALA A 277 -18.64 -8.15 7.80
CA ALA A 277 -19.26 -7.18 8.69
C ALA A 277 -19.62 -5.86 8.00
N HIS A 278 -18.84 -5.40 7.01
CA HIS A 278 -18.96 -4.06 6.44
C HIS A 278 -19.37 -4.01 4.96
N LYS A 279 -19.34 -5.14 4.23
CA LYS A 279 -19.60 -5.17 2.77
C LYS A 279 -20.92 -4.53 2.34
N HIS A 280 -21.99 -4.69 3.11
CA HIS A 280 -23.31 -4.16 2.75
C HIS A 280 -23.45 -2.65 2.98
N GLU A 281 -22.67 -2.08 3.92
CA GLU A 281 -22.61 -0.63 4.13
C GLU A 281 -21.68 0.04 3.11
N CYS A 282 -20.57 -0.63 2.78
CA CYS A 282 -19.44 0.02 2.11
C CYS A 282 -19.28 -0.29 0.62
N LEU A 283 -19.99 -1.27 0.05
CA LEU A 283 -19.84 -1.70 -1.34
C LEU A 283 -21.18 -1.63 -2.11
N PRO A 284 -21.14 -1.61 -3.46
CA PRO A 284 -22.36 -1.73 -4.25
C PRO A 284 -23.01 -3.09 -3.97
N PRO A 285 -24.35 -3.18 -3.91
CA PRO A 285 -25.04 -4.42 -3.58
C PRO A 285 -24.63 -5.62 -4.45
N GLU A 286 -24.40 -5.38 -5.75
CA GLU A 286 -23.96 -6.39 -6.72
C GLU A 286 -22.53 -6.88 -6.50
N VAL A 287 -21.66 -6.04 -5.95
CA VAL A 287 -20.28 -6.42 -5.58
C VAL A 287 -20.30 -7.14 -4.23
N ALA A 288 -21.01 -6.59 -3.24
CA ALA A 288 -21.14 -7.18 -1.91
C ALA A 288 -21.70 -8.60 -1.95
N ALA A 289 -22.67 -8.85 -2.84
CA ALA A 289 -23.30 -10.16 -3.02
C ALA A 289 -22.36 -11.23 -3.57
N GLN A 290 -21.31 -10.86 -4.30
CA GLN A 290 -20.33 -11.82 -4.85
C GLN A 290 -19.37 -12.37 -3.80
N GLY A 291 -19.25 -11.69 -2.65
CA GLY A 291 -18.30 -12.08 -1.61
C GLY A 291 -16.87 -11.63 -1.91
N LEU A 292 -15.95 -12.07 -1.05
CA LEU A 292 -14.52 -11.83 -1.17
C LEU A 292 -13.81 -13.12 -1.53
N THR A 293 -12.86 -13.06 -2.46
CA THR A 293 -11.91 -14.16 -2.70
C THR A 293 -10.50 -13.75 -2.30
N ILE A 294 -9.76 -14.67 -1.67
CA ILE A 294 -8.33 -14.50 -1.37
C ILE A 294 -7.57 -15.57 -2.14
N GLU A 295 -6.74 -15.14 -3.09
CA GLU A 295 -6.01 -16.03 -3.99
C GLU A 295 -4.49 -15.96 -3.73
N ILE A 296 -3.91 -17.10 -3.33
CA ILE A 296 -2.45 -17.26 -3.33
C ILE A 296 -2.01 -17.48 -4.78
N ARG A 297 -1.19 -16.57 -5.30
CA ARG A 297 -0.66 -16.71 -6.67
C ARG A 297 0.22 -17.95 -6.75
N ALA A 298 0.13 -18.70 -7.85
CA ALA A 298 1.03 -19.81 -8.11
C ALA A 298 2.51 -19.37 -8.02
N ALA A 299 3.34 -20.20 -7.41
CA ALA A 299 4.79 -20.00 -7.41
C ALA A 299 5.32 -20.05 -8.84
N ARG A 300 6.38 -19.27 -9.12
CA ARG A 300 7.01 -19.34 -10.45
C ARG A 300 7.79 -20.63 -10.58
N ASP A 301 7.76 -21.22 -11.76
CA ASP A 301 8.78 -22.18 -12.17
C ASP A 301 10.13 -21.47 -12.24
N ALA A 302 11.04 -21.85 -11.34
CA ALA A 302 12.37 -21.25 -11.21
C ALA A 302 13.28 -21.44 -12.44
N SER A 303 12.85 -22.21 -13.45
CA SER A 303 13.60 -22.55 -14.65
C SER A 303 13.69 -21.42 -15.70
N THR A 304 12.99 -20.30 -15.51
CA THR A 304 12.86 -19.24 -16.55
C THR A 304 13.50 -17.90 -16.20
N SER A 305 14.21 -17.78 -15.06
CA SER A 305 14.79 -16.50 -14.60
C SER A 305 16.32 -16.55 -14.53
N THR A 306 16.99 -15.64 -15.26
CA THR A 306 18.45 -15.44 -15.26
C THR A 306 18.94 -14.40 -14.26
N GLU A 307 18.04 -13.77 -13.48
CA GLU A 307 18.41 -12.82 -12.42
C GLU A 307 18.44 -13.49 -11.04
N PRO A 308 19.39 -13.10 -10.16
CA PRO A 308 19.41 -13.60 -8.80
C PRO A 308 18.11 -13.21 -8.06
N PRO A 309 17.56 -14.11 -7.22
CA PRO A 309 16.30 -13.86 -6.54
C PRO A 309 16.46 -12.70 -5.55
N ARG A 310 15.88 -11.54 -5.88
CA ARG A 310 15.60 -10.51 -4.85
C ARG A 310 14.56 -11.08 -3.90
N SER A 311 14.85 -11.08 -2.59
CA SER A 311 13.94 -11.62 -1.58
C SER A 311 12.60 -10.86 -1.61
N ARG A 312 11.51 -11.63 -1.74
CA ARG A 312 10.14 -11.13 -1.95
C ARG A 312 9.50 -10.84 -0.60
N LEU A 313 8.80 -9.71 -0.48
CA LEU A 313 7.90 -9.40 0.63
C LEU A 313 6.46 -9.59 0.20
#